data_AF-Q6AQS2-F1
#
_entry.id   AF-Q6AQS2-F1
#
_cell.length_a   1.000
_cell.length_b   1.000
_cell.length_c   1.000
_cell.angle_alpha   90.00
_cell.angle_beta   90.00
_cell.angle_gamma   90.00
#
_symmetry.space_group_name_H-M   'P 1'
#
loop_
_entity.id
_entity.type
_entity.pdbx_description
1 polymer ?
#
loop_
_entity_poly.entity_id
_entity_poly.type
_entity_poly.pdbx_seq_one_letter_code
_entity_poly.pdbx_strand_id
1 'polypeptide(L)'
;MFAMKDFYNQVMGAIESKVDMIVTGAGFSRDIFKIGKKHNTPIVMIVSTPGMAKLAEKLGASAIIAEAKEAGGHLGTDQPLRKIFPAIRDAVKNIPLIAAGGIINGFEMAEMMDEYGADGVQVASRFVLSEECPVTDEFKQAYLNAKKEDIVLTSSPVGLPGRAINNPFVQALNAGKSIATKKCPFACLKHCDHHYCINERLQNASRDGKIDEGLIFSGENTYKMKEILSVSEIFKLFQEQAESVYKEGKGFCPAAI
;
A
#
# COMPACT_ATOMS: atom_id res chain seq x y z
N MET A 1 -10.26 -13.40 -8.86
CA MET A 1 -9.00 -14.18 -8.93
C MET A 1 -8.06 -13.63 -7.86
N PHE A 2 -7.37 -14.48 -7.09
CA PHE A 2 -6.38 -14.10 -6.07
C PHE A 2 -5.16 -15.01 -6.21
N ALA A 3 -3.97 -14.48 -5.90
CA ALA A 3 -2.71 -15.13 -6.22
C ALA A 3 -2.29 -16.22 -5.21
N MET A 4 -2.70 -16.09 -3.95
CA MET A 4 -2.30 -16.98 -2.86
C MET A 4 -2.93 -18.38 -2.98
N LYS A 5 -2.14 -19.45 -2.80
CA LYS A 5 -2.60 -20.84 -2.83
C LYS A 5 -3.49 -21.18 -1.63
N ASP A 6 -3.07 -20.78 -0.44
CA ASP A 6 -3.71 -21.13 0.84
C ASP A 6 -4.67 -20.04 1.38
N PHE A 7 -5.27 -19.27 0.48
CA PHE A 7 -6.06 -18.08 0.84
C PHE A 7 -7.17 -18.34 1.85
N TYR A 8 -7.91 -19.45 1.71
CA TYR A 8 -9.04 -19.74 2.59
C TYR A 8 -8.59 -19.98 4.03
N ASN A 9 -7.55 -20.78 4.24
CA ASN A 9 -7.04 -21.09 5.58
C ASN A 9 -6.43 -19.84 6.24
N GLN A 10 -5.79 -18.96 5.47
CA GLN A 10 -5.30 -17.68 5.99
C GLN A 10 -6.44 -16.78 6.48
N VAL A 11 -7.54 -16.71 5.72
CA VAL A 11 -8.74 -15.95 6.12
C VAL A 11 -9.37 -16.56 7.36
N MET A 12 -9.54 -17.87 7.40
CA MET A 12 -10.12 -18.56 8.57
C MET A 12 -9.25 -18.42 9.81
N GLY A 13 -7.92 -18.54 9.67
CA GLY A 13 -7.00 -18.35 10.79
C GLY A 13 -7.09 -16.94 11.39
N ALA A 14 -7.27 -15.90 10.56
CA ALA A 14 -7.51 -14.54 11.03
C ALA A 14 -8.86 -14.43 11.78
N ILE A 15 -9.93 -15.00 11.23
CA ILE A 15 -11.27 -15.01 11.86
C ILE A 15 -11.24 -15.75 13.20
N GLU A 16 -10.61 -16.93 13.25
CA GLU A 16 -10.48 -17.74 14.48
C GLU A 16 -9.64 -17.02 15.55
N SER A 17 -8.69 -16.21 15.11
CA SER A 17 -7.90 -15.30 15.96
C SER A 17 -8.67 -14.04 16.38
N LYS A 18 -9.95 -13.92 15.99
CA LYS A 18 -10.89 -12.85 16.37
C LYS A 18 -10.44 -11.44 15.97
N VAL A 19 -9.87 -11.29 14.79
CA VAL A 19 -9.58 -9.96 14.24
C VAL A 19 -10.86 -9.14 14.06
N ASP A 20 -10.79 -7.83 14.30
CA ASP A 20 -11.92 -6.92 14.14
C ASP A 20 -12.30 -6.67 12.68
N MET A 21 -11.36 -6.86 11.75
CA MET A 21 -11.58 -6.75 10.30
C MET A 21 -10.47 -7.45 9.50
N ILE A 22 -10.76 -7.72 8.22
CA ILE A 22 -9.77 -8.24 7.27
C ILE A 22 -9.66 -7.26 6.10
N VAL A 23 -8.44 -6.78 5.85
CA VAL A 23 -8.10 -5.98 4.65
C VAL A 23 -7.59 -6.90 3.56
N THR A 24 -8.18 -6.83 2.37
CA THR A 24 -7.76 -7.64 1.21
C THR A 24 -7.05 -6.78 0.20
N GLY A 25 -5.77 -7.09 -0.06
CA GLY A 25 -4.95 -6.45 -1.10
C GLY A 25 -5.23 -7.01 -2.50
N ALA A 26 -4.15 -7.16 -3.30
CA ALA A 26 -4.25 -7.56 -4.70
C ALA A 26 -5.05 -8.86 -4.94
N GLY A 27 -6.02 -8.77 -5.84
CA GLY A 27 -6.93 -9.84 -6.20
C GLY A 27 -8.37 -9.57 -5.75
N PHE A 28 -9.29 -10.37 -6.28
CA PHE A 28 -10.72 -10.24 -5.99
C PHE A 28 -11.34 -11.61 -5.76
N SER A 29 -11.61 -11.96 -4.51
CA SER A 29 -12.37 -13.15 -4.15
C SER A 29 -13.81 -12.74 -3.89
N ARG A 30 -14.79 -13.25 -4.64
CA ARG A 30 -16.21 -12.96 -4.36
C ARG A 30 -16.67 -13.65 -3.07
N ASP A 31 -16.10 -14.80 -2.76
CA ASP A 31 -16.53 -15.62 -1.64
C ASP A 31 -16.06 -15.07 -0.29
N ILE A 32 -15.03 -14.21 -0.25
CA ILE A 32 -14.57 -13.62 1.01
C ILE A 32 -15.64 -12.79 1.70
N PHE A 33 -16.49 -12.10 0.94
CA PHE A 33 -17.60 -11.34 1.52
C PHE A 33 -18.66 -12.24 2.16
N LYS A 34 -18.92 -13.42 1.55
CA LYS A 34 -19.82 -14.42 2.15
C LYS A 34 -19.21 -15.01 3.42
N ILE A 35 -17.91 -15.28 3.41
CA ILE A 35 -17.18 -15.78 4.59
C ILE A 35 -17.22 -14.73 5.71
N GLY A 36 -16.84 -13.49 5.43
CA GLY A 36 -16.89 -12.39 6.41
C GLY A 36 -18.28 -12.22 7.00
N LYS A 37 -19.33 -12.19 6.15
CA LYS A 37 -20.73 -12.14 6.62
C LYS A 37 -21.11 -13.33 7.52
N LYS A 38 -20.74 -14.55 7.14
CA LYS A 38 -21.03 -15.77 7.91
C LYS A 38 -20.41 -15.72 9.31
N HIS A 39 -19.22 -15.15 9.43
CA HIS A 39 -18.46 -15.09 10.67
C HIS A 39 -18.56 -13.74 11.40
N ASN A 40 -19.38 -12.82 10.89
CA ASN A 40 -19.51 -11.46 11.41
C ASN A 40 -18.16 -10.71 11.48
N THR A 41 -17.31 -10.90 10.48
CA THR A 41 -16.02 -10.22 10.34
C THR A 41 -16.07 -9.25 9.16
N PRO A 42 -15.94 -7.92 9.41
CA PRO A 42 -15.84 -6.90 8.37
C PRO A 42 -14.75 -7.19 7.35
N ILE A 43 -15.09 -7.03 6.06
CA ILE A 43 -14.14 -7.16 4.96
C ILE A 43 -13.92 -5.78 4.33
N VAL A 44 -12.68 -5.31 4.37
CA VAL A 44 -12.24 -4.07 3.73
C VAL A 44 -11.47 -4.43 2.46
N MET A 45 -11.84 -3.85 1.33
CA MET A 45 -11.23 -4.20 0.04
C MET A 45 -10.40 -3.06 -0.52
N ILE A 46 -9.14 -3.34 -0.84
CA ILE A 46 -8.30 -2.45 -1.65
C ILE A 46 -8.72 -2.60 -3.12
N VAL A 47 -9.03 -1.49 -3.77
CA VAL A 47 -9.41 -1.41 -5.19
C VAL A 47 -8.68 -0.27 -5.87
N SER A 48 -8.54 -0.38 -7.19
CA SER A 48 -7.89 0.64 -8.03
C SER A 48 -8.78 1.12 -9.18
N THR A 49 -10.06 0.74 -9.22
CA THR A 49 -11.00 1.16 -10.27
C THR A 49 -12.42 1.35 -9.73
N PRO A 50 -13.22 2.26 -10.33
CA PRO A 50 -14.63 2.46 -9.97
C PRO A 50 -15.48 1.19 -10.08
N GLY A 51 -15.23 0.38 -11.12
CA GLY A 51 -15.97 -0.87 -11.36
C GLY A 51 -15.75 -1.91 -10.26
N MET A 52 -14.51 -2.07 -9.80
CA MET A 52 -14.21 -2.98 -8.68
C MET A 52 -14.75 -2.43 -7.36
N ALA A 53 -14.68 -1.12 -7.14
CA ALA A 53 -15.23 -0.47 -5.95
C ALA A 53 -16.74 -0.71 -5.83
N LYS A 54 -17.50 -0.42 -6.89
CA LYS A 54 -18.95 -0.67 -6.95
C LYS A 54 -19.29 -2.14 -6.74
N LEU A 55 -18.49 -3.04 -7.32
CA LEU A 55 -18.69 -4.48 -7.16
C LEU A 55 -18.43 -4.93 -5.71
N ALA A 56 -17.36 -4.43 -5.07
CA ALA A 56 -17.04 -4.74 -3.69
C ALA A 56 -18.13 -4.26 -2.73
N GLU A 57 -18.60 -3.01 -2.87
CA GLU A 57 -19.73 -2.48 -2.10
C GLU A 57 -20.98 -3.36 -2.27
N LYS A 58 -21.34 -3.69 -3.52
CA LYS A 58 -22.50 -4.55 -3.81
C LYS A 58 -22.39 -5.94 -3.17
N LEU A 59 -21.18 -6.49 -3.05
CA LEU A 59 -20.96 -7.81 -2.46
C LEU A 59 -20.89 -7.79 -0.93
N GLY A 60 -20.88 -6.60 -0.31
CA GLY A 60 -20.92 -6.44 1.14
C GLY A 60 -19.57 -6.10 1.77
N ALA A 61 -18.69 -5.40 1.04
CA ALA A 61 -17.54 -4.75 1.69
C ALA A 61 -18.00 -3.80 2.79
N SER A 62 -17.30 -3.79 3.92
CA SER A 62 -17.57 -2.89 5.05
C SER A 62 -16.92 -1.52 4.87
N ALA A 63 -15.82 -1.47 4.11
CA ALA A 63 -15.17 -0.25 3.64
C ALA A 63 -14.36 -0.57 2.38
N ILE A 64 -13.96 0.47 1.66
CA ILE A 64 -13.11 0.37 0.47
C ILE A 64 -11.89 1.24 0.66
N ILE A 65 -10.72 0.74 0.28
CA ILE A 65 -9.49 1.52 0.18
C ILE A 65 -9.21 1.73 -1.31
N ALA A 66 -9.24 2.98 -1.76
CA ALA A 66 -8.87 3.37 -3.12
C ALA A 66 -7.36 3.61 -3.17
N GLU A 67 -6.61 2.63 -3.67
CA GLU A 67 -5.16 2.70 -3.81
C GLU A 67 -4.75 3.09 -5.24
N ALA A 68 -3.91 4.12 -5.34
CA ALA A 68 -3.50 4.72 -6.60
C ALA A 68 -1.99 4.54 -6.91
N LYS A 69 -1.54 5.07 -8.05
CA LYS A 69 -0.18 4.83 -8.58
C LYS A 69 0.96 5.23 -7.64
N GLU A 70 0.70 6.18 -6.73
CA GLU A 70 1.70 6.72 -5.81
C GLU A 70 2.02 5.76 -4.65
N ALA A 71 1.25 4.67 -4.49
CA ALA A 71 1.51 3.63 -3.50
C ALA A 71 2.86 2.92 -3.74
N GLY A 72 3.35 2.26 -2.68
CA GLY A 72 4.48 1.34 -2.77
C GLY A 72 4.01 -0.10 -2.91
N GLY A 73 4.88 -0.99 -3.37
CA GLY A 73 4.47 -2.38 -3.62
C GLY A 73 3.69 -2.51 -4.92
N HIS A 74 2.82 -3.51 -5.01
CA HIS A 74 2.08 -3.80 -6.25
C HIS A 74 1.04 -2.73 -6.55
N LEU A 75 0.95 -2.32 -7.81
CA LEU A 75 0.05 -1.26 -8.25
C LEU A 75 -1.10 -1.82 -9.09
N GLY A 76 -2.32 -1.44 -8.74
CA GLY A 76 -3.53 -1.80 -9.49
C GLY A 76 -3.93 -0.79 -10.58
N THR A 77 -3.22 0.34 -10.68
CA THR A 77 -3.49 1.44 -11.62
C THR A 77 -2.24 2.28 -11.82
N ASP A 78 -2.14 2.94 -12.97
CA ASP A 78 -1.14 3.96 -13.29
C ASP A 78 -1.69 5.39 -13.09
N GLN A 79 -2.95 5.54 -12.66
CA GLN A 79 -3.58 6.83 -12.46
C GLN A 79 -3.23 7.46 -11.10
N PRO A 80 -2.97 8.78 -11.05
CA PRO A 80 -2.78 9.52 -9.81
C PRO A 80 -3.99 9.45 -8.89
N LEU A 81 -3.76 9.43 -7.56
CA LEU A 81 -4.82 9.37 -6.54
C LEU A 81 -5.88 10.45 -6.76
N ARG A 82 -5.46 11.71 -6.84
CA ARG A 82 -6.33 12.89 -7.05
C ARG A 82 -7.14 12.82 -8.35
N LYS A 83 -6.66 12.07 -9.36
CA LYS A 83 -7.37 11.89 -10.62
C LYS A 83 -8.41 10.78 -10.55
N ILE A 84 -8.08 9.64 -9.93
CA ILE A 84 -8.95 8.46 -9.93
C ILE A 84 -9.96 8.45 -8.78
N PHE A 85 -9.65 9.11 -7.66
CA PHE A 85 -10.48 9.08 -6.47
C PHE A 85 -11.91 9.60 -6.70
N PRO A 86 -12.15 10.75 -7.40
CA PRO A 86 -13.50 11.23 -7.65
C PRO A 86 -14.41 10.19 -8.32
N ALA A 87 -13.89 9.50 -9.34
CA ALA A 87 -14.64 8.47 -10.05
C ALA A 87 -14.95 7.25 -9.16
N ILE A 88 -14.08 6.91 -8.21
CA ILE A 88 -14.33 5.84 -7.23
C ILE A 88 -15.34 6.30 -6.18
N ARG A 89 -15.24 7.54 -5.70
CA ARG A 89 -16.23 8.16 -4.80
C ARG A 89 -17.62 8.23 -5.43
N ASP A 90 -17.68 8.42 -6.75
CA ASP A 90 -18.93 8.33 -7.50
C ASP A 90 -19.52 6.93 -7.59
N ALA A 91 -18.67 5.91 -7.50
CA ALA A 91 -19.08 4.51 -7.56
C ALA A 91 -19.49 3.92 -6.21
N VAL A 92 -19.00 4.48 -5.09
CA VAL A 92 -19.22 3.99 -3.72
C VAL A 92 -20.03 5.02 -2.94
N LYS A 93 -21.20 4.66 -2.40
CA LYS A 93 -22.13 5.64 -1.81
C LYS A 93 -22.52 5.38 -0.36
N ASN A 94 -22.39 4.15 0.12
CA ASN A 94 -23.02 3.72 1.37
C ASN A 94 -22.02 3.28 2.45
N ILE A 95 -20.75 3.15 2.10
CA ILE A 95 -19.69 2.67 2.99
C ILE A 95 -18.48 3.61 2.94
N PRO A 96 -17.64 3.60 4.00
CA PRO A 96 -16.42 4.40 4.03
C PRO A 96 -15.50 4.11 2.83
N LEU A 97 -14.99 5.18 2.23
CA LEU A 97 -13.99 5.16 1.18
C LEU A 97 -12.72 5.85 1.66
N ILE A 98 -11.65 5.07 1.79
CA ILE A 98 -10.36 5.47 2.34
C ILE A 98 -9.39 5.71 1.18
N ALA A 99 -8.70 6.85 1.17
CA ALA A 99 -7.71 7.18 0.15
C ALA A 99 -6.33 6.57 0.49
N ALA A 100 -5.64 5.99 -0.49
CA ALA A 100 -4.32 5.40 -0.29
C ALA A 100 -3.37 5.67 -1.47
N GLY A 101 -2.10 5.89 -1.14
CA GLY A 101 -1.03 6.16 -2.11
C GLY A 101 -0.60 7.63 -2.10
N GLY A 102 0.70 7.87 -1.89
CA GLY A 102 1.28 9.21 -1.95
C GLY A 102 1.05 10.13 -0.75
N ILE A 103 0.08 9.85 0.13
CA ILE A 103 -0.21 10.65 1.32
C ILE A 103 0.88 10.44 2.38
N ILE A 104 1.57 11.50 2.78
CA ILE A 104 2.68 11.46 3.75
C ILE A 104 2.53 12.40 4.94
N ASN A 105 1.51 13.28 4.96
CA ASN A 105 1.31 14.25 6.03
C ASN A 105 -0.19 14.60 6.22
N GLY A 106 -0.49 15.36 7.28
CA GLY A 106 -1.86 15.73 7.66
C GLY A 106 -2.51 16.76 6.74
N PHE A 107 -1.72 17.57 6.03
CA PHE A 107 -2.26 18.46 5.01
C PHE A 107 -2.88 17.62 3.89
N GLU A 108 -2.14 16.70 3.28
CA GLU A 108 -2.66 15.83 2.21
C GLU A 108 -3.83 14.97 2.69
N MET A 109 -3.88 14.61 3.98
CA MET A 109 -5.06 13.96 4.56
C MET A 109 -6.29 14.88 4.53
N ALA A 110 -6.18 16.12 5.01
CA ALA A 110 -7.27 17.08 4.97
C ALA A 110 -7.73 17.38 3.53
N GLU A 111 -6.80 17.52 2.58
CA GLU A 111 -7.12 17.69 1.15
C GLU A 111 -8.02 16.55 0.64
N MET A 112 -7.59 15.30 0.86
CA MET A 112 -8.32 14.13 0.38
C MET A 112 -9.70 14.01 1.03
N MET A 113 -9.84 14.41 2.28
CA MET A 113 -11.11 14.38 3.00
C MET A 113 -12.06 15.47 2.51
N ASP A 114 -11.61 16.73 2.43
CA ASP A 114 -12.47 17.87 2.12
C ASP A 114 -12.78 18.02 0.64
N GLU A 115 -11.75 17.96 -0.21
CA GLU A 115 -11.91 18.25 -1.64
C GLU A 115 -12.38 17.03 -2.42
N TYR A 116 -11.90 15.84 -2.03
CA TYR A 116 -12.14 14.61 -2.76
C TYR A 116 -13.17 13.70 -2.08
N GLY A 117 -13.60 14.02 -0.86
CA GLY A 117 -14.65 13.28 -0.14
C GLY A 117 -14.21 11.92 0.39
N ALA A 118 -12.93 11.77 0.76
CA ALA A 118 -12.44 10.59 1.46
C ALA A 118 -12.94 10.57 2.91
N ASP A 119 -13.31 9.39 3.40
CA ASP A 119 -13.73 9.18 4.79
C ASP A 119 -12.53 8.93 5.73
N GLY A 120 -11.32 8.87 5.16
CA GLY A 120 -10.07 8.66 5.86
C GLY A 120 -8.94 8.34 4.89
N VAL A 121 -7.74 8.08 5.43
CA VAL A 121 -6.55 7.77 4.63
C VAL A 121 -5.84 6.52 5.15
N GLN A 122 -5.20 5.78 4.24
CA GLN A 122 -4.26 4.72 4.57
C GLN A 122 -2.84 5.15 4.18
N VAL A 123 -1.95 5.16 5.16
CA VAL A 123 -0.56 5.61 5.03
C VAL A 123 0.37 4.46 5.39
N ALA A 124 1.41 4.24 4.57
CA ALA A 124 2.34 3.13 4.76
C ALA A 124 3.81 3.58 4.79
N SER A 125 4.34 4.16 3.70
CA SER A 125 5.77 4.51 3.62
C SER A 125 6.24 5.44 4.74
N ARG A 126 5.38 6.33 5.25
CA ARG A 126 5.66 7.19 6.41
C ARG A 126 5.91 6.40 7.70
N PHE A 127 5.19 5.30 7.90
CA PHE A 127 5.32 4.41 9.04
C PHE A 127 6.50 3.44 8.94
N VAL A 128 7.12 3.28 7.77
CA VAL A 128 8.42 2.58 7.68
C VAL A 128 9.50 3.37 8.41
N LEU A 129 9.44 4.70 8.30
CA LEU A 129 10.30 5.64 9.01
C LEU A 129 9.72 6.00 10.39
N SER A 130 9.18 5.00 11.10
CA SER A 130 8.85 5.13 12.52
C SER A 130 9.87 4.41 13.40
N GLU A 131 10.00 4.83 14.66
CA GLU A 131 10.87 4.15 15.64
C GLU A 131 10.46 2.69 15.84
N GLU A 132 9.16 2.43 15.92
CA GLU A 132 8.52 1.14 16.20
C GLU A 132 8.56 0.17 15.01
N CYS A 133 8.81 0.66 13.79
CA CYS A 133 8.92 -0.20 12.62
C CYS A 133 10.14 -1.13 12.76
N PRO A 134 9.96 -2.46 12.80
CA PRO A 134 11.03 -3.41 13.15
C PRO A 134 11.88 -3.84 11.94
N VAL A 135 12.00 -2.97 10.95
CA VAL A 135 12.93 -3.15 9.84
C VAL A 135 14.33 -2.70 10.27
N THR A 136 15.38 -3.17 9.59
CA THR A 136 16.74 -2.78 9.95
C THR A 136 16.99 -1.29 9.73
N ASP A 137 18.01 -0.76 10.41
CA ASP A 137 18.43 0.63 10.26
C ASP A 137 18.86 0.91 8.81
N GLU A 138 19.51 -0.03 8.14
CA GLU A 138 19.90 0.10 6.73
C GLU A 138 18.67 0.28 5.83
N PHE A 139 17.54 -0.37 6.15
CA PHE A 139 16.29 -0.21 5.40
C PHE A 139 15.71 1.20 5.58
N LYS A 140 15.73 1.72 6.82
CA LYS A 140 15.30 3.11 7.11
C LYS A 140 16.25 4.11 6.45
N GLN A 141 17.55 3.87 6.47
CA GLN A 141 18.54 4.72 5.79
C GLN A 141 18.35 4.72 4.28
N ALA A 142 18.00 3.57 3.66
CA ALA A 142 17.66 3.53 2.24
C ALA A 142 16.47 4.44 1.91
N TYR A 143 15.45 4.49 2.77
CA TYR A 143 14.31 5.41 2.64
C TYR A 143 14.74 6.89 2.77
N LEU A 144 15.52 7.23 3.80
CA LEU A 144 15.96 8.61 4.05
C LEU A 144 16.86 9.14 2.92
N ASN A 145 17.72 8.28 2.39
CA ASN A 145 18.68 8.62 1.34
C ASN A 145 18.08 8.64 -0.06
N ALA A 146 16.89 8.06 -0.26
CA ALA A 146 16.23 8.01 -1.56
C ALA A 146 15.97 9.41 -2.11
N LYS A 147 16.33 9.58 -3.39
CA LYS A 147 15.98 10.74 -4.21
C LYS A 147 14.75 10.43 -5.05
N LYS A 148 14.21 11.46 -5.69
CA LYS A 148 13.02 11.33 -6.53
C LYS A 148 13.24 10.34 -7.67
N GLU A 149 14.44 10.36 -8.26
CA GLU A 149 14.85 9.51 -9.39
C GLU A 149 15.08 8.06 -8.97
N ASP A 150 15.29 7.80 -7.68
CA ASP A 150 15.48 6.45 -7.15
C ASP A 150 14.15 5.71 -6.99
N ILE A 151 13.00 6.38 -7.08
CA ILE A 151 11.71 5.71 -6.91
C ILE A 151 11.19 5.21 -8.27
N VAL A 152 11.37 3.92 -8.54
CA VAL A 152 11.15 3.34 -9.87
C VAL A 152 10.04 2.30 -9.86
N LEU A 153 9.46 2.07 -11.04
CA LEU A 153 8.60 0.92 -11.29
C LEU A 153 9.47 -0.31 -11.57
N THR A 154 8.97 -1.47 -11.16
CA THR A 154 9.59 -2.78 -11.38
C THR A 154 8.53 -3.84 -11.60
N SER A 155 8.91 -4.99 -12.15
CA SER A 155 8.00 -6.12 -12.37
C SER A 155 8.00 -7.08 -11.18
N SER A 156 6.87 -7.75 -10.97
CA SER A 156 6.72 -8.81 -9.97
C SER A 156 6.59 -10.20 -10.61
N PRO A 157 6.95 -11.27 -9.88
CA PRO A 157 6.76 -12.67 -10.30
C PRO A 157 5.30 -13.10 -10.48
N VAL A 158 4.35 -12.20 -10.16
CA VAL A 158 2.90 -12.37 -10.33
C VAL A 158 2.36 -11.54 -11.50
N GLY A 159 3.22 -10.92 -12.31
CA GLY A 159 2.86 -10.16 -13.50
C GLY A 159 2.26 -8.78 -13.23
N LEU A 160 2.25 -8.32 -11.97
CA LEU A 160 1.78 -6.99 -11.60
C LEU A 160 2.96 -6.00 -11.51
N PRO A 161 2.79 -4.75 -11.94
CA PRO A 161 3.79 -3.72 -11.69
C PRO A 161 3.91 -3.47 -10.18
N GLY A 162 5.10 -3.16 -9.73
CA GLY A 162 5.34 -2.69 -8.36
C GLY A 162 6.23 -1.46 -8.33
N ARG A 163 6.28 -0.76 -7.19
CA ARG A 163 7.13 0.42 -6.97
C ARG A 163 8.11 0.19 -5.82
N ALA A 164 9.37 0.47 -6.08
CA ALA A 164 10.48 0.23 -5.16
C ALA A 164 11.57 1.30 -5.28
N ILE A 165 12.44 1.36 -4.28
CA ILE A 165 13.70 2.10 -4.32
C ILE A 165 14.66 1.38 -5.28
N ASN A 166 15.29 2.14 -6.17
CA ASN A 166 16.23 1.68 -7.16
C ASN A 166 17.57 1.36 -6.49
N ASN A 167 17.88 0.07 -6.43
CA ASN A 167 19.14 -0.47 -5.92
C ASN A 167 19.74 -1.44 -6.96
N PRO A 168 20.95 -1.98 -6.75
CA PRO A 168 21.56 -2.92 -7.69
C PRO A 168 20.66 -4.10 -8.11
N PHE A 169 19.87 -4.66 -7.19
CA PHE A 169 18.89 -5.71 -7.49
C PHE A 169 17.79 -5.24 -8.44
N VAL A 170 17.12 -4.11 -8.16
CA VAL A 170 16.04 -3.56 -8.99
C VAL A 170 16.58 -3.13 -10.36
N GLN A 171 17.79 -2.55 -10.42
CA GLN A 171 18.47 -2.23 -11.68
C GLN A 171 18.73 -3.49 -12.52
N ALA A 172 19.23 -4.56 -11.90
CA ALA A 172 19.46 -5.83 -12.56
C ALA A 172 18.16 -6.45 -13.08
N LEU A 173 17.09 -6.43 -12.27
CA LEU A 173 15.76 -6.91 -12.63
C LEU A 173 15.20 -6.15 -13.83
N ASN A 174 15.20 -4.82 -13.77
CA ASN A 174 14.69 -3.96 -14.84
C ASN A 174 15.55 -4.02 -16.12
N ALA A 175 16.84 -4.34 -16.00
CA ALA A 175 17.72 -4.61 -17.15
C ALA A 175 17.52 -6.03 -17.75
N GLY A 176 16.59 -6.82 -17.24
CA GLY A 176 16.29 -8.16 -17.74
C GLY A 176 17.34 -9.23 -17.37
N LYS A 177 18.17 -8.98 -16.35
CA LYS A 177 19.12 -10.00 -15.88
C LYS A 177 18.35 -11.17 -15.24
N SER A 178 18.82 -12.39 -15.52
CA SER A 178 18.29 -13.59 -14.86
C SER A 178 18.74 -13.62 -13.41
N ILE A 179 17.77 -13.53 -12.50
CA ILE A 179 17.95 -13.51 -11.03
C ILE A 179 17.12 -14.63 -10.38
N ALA A 180 16.90 -15.69 -11.16
CA ALA A 180 15.99 -16.79 -10.85
C ALA A 180 16.32 -17.47 -9.53
N THR A 181 15.27 -17.72 -8.76
CA THR A 181 15.36 -18.52 -7.54
C THR A 181 15.40 -20.00 -7.89
N LYS A 182 16.53 -20.66 -7.62
CA LYS A 182 16.74 -22.08 -7.95
C LYS A 182 15.82 -23.04 -7.17
N LYS A 183 15.29 -22.61 -6.03
CA LYS A 183 14.36 -23.36 -5.18
C LYS A 183 13.31 -22.40 -4.62
N CYS A 184 12.06 -22.82 -4.60
CA CYS A 184 10.97 -22.06 -3.96
C CYS A 184 10.70 -22.65 -2.57
N PRO A 185 11.10 -22.00 -1.48
CA PRO A 185 10.88 -22.52 -0.13
C PRO A 185 9.44 -22.29 0.37
N PHE A 186 8.69 -21.35 -0.23
CA PHE A 186 7.41 -20.90 0.31
C PHE A 186 6.17 -21.55 -0.33
N ALA A 187 6.25 -21.96 -1.60
CA ALA A 187 5.11 -22.49 -2.37
C ALA A 187 3.79 -21.69 -2.19
N CYS A 188 3.89 -20.37 -2.03
CA CYS A 188 2.82 -19.50 -1.54
C CYS A 188 1.78 -19.14 -2.62
N LEU A 189 2.20 -19.04 -3.88
CA LEU A 189 1.37 -18.58 -5.00
C LEU A 189 0.82 -19.75 -5.82
N LYS A 190 -0.37 -19.58 -6.40
CA LYS A 190 -0.95 -20.52 -7.37
C LYS A 190 -0.15 -20.56 -8.66
N HIS A 191 0.30 -19.39 -9.11
CA HIS A 191 1.15 -19.20 -10.28
C HIS A 191 2.26 -18.23 -9.89
N CYS A 192 3.51 -18.66 -10.07
CA CYS A 192 4.73 -17.89 -9.84
C CYS A 192 5.68 -18.21 -10.98
N ASP A 193 6.23 -17.19 -11.64
CA ASP A 193 7.20 -17.39 -12.74
C ASP A 193 8.60 -17.78 -12.26
N HIS A 194 8.86 -17.67 -10.95
CA HIS A 194 10.15 -17.95 -10.30
C HIS A 194 11.31 -17.09 -10.81
N HIS A 195 11.04 -15.93 -11.43
CA HIS A 195 12.06 -14.98 -11.87
C HIS A 195 12.85 -14.44 -10.68
N TYR A 196 12.18 -14.20 -9.56
CA TYR A 196 12.78 -14.03 -8.23
C TYR A 196 11.74 -14.35 -7.15
N CYS A 197 12.14 -14.44 -5.87
CA CYS A 197 11.20 -14.56 -4.77
C CYS A 197 11.02 -13.21 -4.06
N ILE A 198 9.81 -12.65 -4.11
CA ILE A 198 9.48 -11.39 -3.39
C ILE A 198 9.79 -11.53 -1.90
N ASN A 199 9.35 -12.62 -1.25
CA ASN A 199 9.56 -12.81 0.19
C ASN A 199 11.06 -12.83 0.54
N GLU A 200 11.87 -13.58 -0.20
CA GLU A 200 13.31 -13.63 0.03
C GLU A 200 13.95 -12.25 -0.10
N ARG A 201 13.63 -11.52 -1.18
CA ARG A 201 14.19 -10.17 -1.42
C ARG A 201 13.71 -9.15 -0.39
N LEU A 202 12.46 -9.22 0.06
CA LEU A 202 11.95 -8.38 1.14
C LEU A 202 12.66 -8.69 2.46
N GLN A 203 12.89 -9.96 2.80
CA GLN A 203 13.59 -10.33 4.04
C GLN A 203 15.07 -9.93 4.00
N ASN A 204 15.74 -10.11 2.86
CA ASN A 204 17.12 -9.67 2.67
C ASN A 204 17.29 -8.18 3.00
N ALA A 205 16.39 -7.31 2.51
CA ALA A 205 16.45 -5.89 2.83
C ALA A 205 15.97 -5.61 4.27
N SER A 206 14.78 -6.07 4.63
CA SER A 206 14.09 -5.61 5.85
C SER A 206 14.55 -6.26 7.14
N ARG A 207 15.18 -7.45 7.10
CA ARG A 207 15.64 -8.20 8.28
C ARG A 207 17.14 -8.42 8.30
N ASP A 208 17.75 -8.63 7.14
CA ASP A 208 19.19 -8.93 7.06
C ASP A 208 20.05 -7.68 6.74
N GLY A 209 19.43 -6.52 6.43
CA GLY A 209 20.15 -5.29 6.08
C GLY A 209 20.88 -5.34 4.72
N LYS A 210 20.61 -6.36 3.88
CA LYS A 210 21.23 -6.55 2.56
C LYS A 210 20.51 -5.69 1.50
N ILE A 211 20.67 -4.39 1.60
CA ILE A 211 19.99 -3.38 0.77
C ILE A 211 20.23 -3.60 -0.72
N ASP A 212 21.46 -3.93 -1.13
CA ASP A 212 21.79 -4.07 -2.56
C ASP A 212 21.18 -5.32 -3.22
N GLU A 213 20.89 -6.35 -2.42
CA GLU A 213 20.33 -7.62 -2.88
C GLU A 213 18.82 -7.72 -2.64
N GLY A 214 18.24 -6.78 -1.89
CA GLY A 214 16.87 -6.86 -1.44
C GLY A 214 15.90 -6.06 -2.29
N LEU A 215 14.62 -6.21 -1.97
CA LEU A 215 13.52 -5.47 -2.57
C LEU A 215 12.99 -4.49 -1.53
N ILE A 216 12.94 -3.21 -1.87
CA ILE A 216 12.55 -2.14 -0.95
C ILE A 216 11.35 -1.44 -1.54
N PHE A 217 10.16 -1.99 -1.32
CA PHE A 217 8.92 -1.40 -1.82
C PHE A 217 8.65 -0.06 -1.13
N SER A 218 8.42 0.99 -1.91
CA SER A 218 8.28 2.35 -1.39
C SER A 218 7.30 3.16 -2.24
N GLY A 219 6.57 4.08 -1.62
CA GLY A 219 5.67 4.99 -2.34
C GLY A 219 6.42 6.06 -3.12
N GLU A 220 5.75 6.68 -4.09
CA GLU A 220 6.31 7.72 -4.98
C GLU A 220 6.89 8.91 -4.21
N ASN A 221 6.28 9.27 -3.08
CA ASN A 221 6.69 10.41 -2.25
C ASN A 221 7.73 10.08 -1.17
N THR A 222 8.35 8.90 -1.22
CA THR A 222 9.32 8.47 -0.19
C THR A 222 10.48 9.45 -0.03
N TYR A 223 11.00 9.97 -1.15
CA TYR A 223 12.11 10.93 -1.16
C TYR A 223 11.83 12.25 -0.41
N LYS A 224 10.57 12.57 -0.13
CA LYS A 224 10.17 13.78 0.60
C LYS A 224 10.34 13.64 2.12
N MET A 225 10.44 12.41 2.63
CA MET A 225 10.55 12.12 4.06
C MET A 225 12.02 12.09 4.48
N LYS A 226 12.39 12.85 5.52
CA LYS A 226 13.80 13.06 5.92
C LYS A 226 14.09 12.86 7.40
N GLU A 227 13.14 12.29 8.13
CA GLU A 227 13.23 12.10 9.58
C GLU A 227 12.62 10.76 9.97
N ILE A 228 13.05 10.21 11.09
CA ILE A 228 12.42 9.08 11.78
C ILE A 228 11.67 9.68 12.98
N LEU A 229 10.42 9.29 13.16
CA LEU A 229 9.56 9.79 14.24
C LEU A 229 8.92 8.61 14.99
N SER A 230 8.48 8.79 16.22
CA SER A 230 7.60 7.80 16.83
C SER A 230 6.24 7.74 16.10
N VAL A 231 5.55 6.61 16.15
CA VAL A 231 4.16 6.47 15.65
C VAL A 231 3.26 7.53 16.27
N SER A 232 3.43 7.80 17.57
CA SER A 232 2.65 8.81 18.29
C SER A 232 2.85 10.21 17.71
N GLU A 233 4.09 10.58 17.37
CA GLU A 233 4.39 11.86 16.74
C GLU A 233 3.85 11.94 15.32
N ILE A 234 3.92 10.86 14.54
CA ILE A 234 3.31 10.80 13.20
C ILE A 234 1.81 11.11 13.29
N PHE A 235 1.08 10.44 14.19
CA PHE A 235 -0.35 10.71 14.37
C PHE A 235 -0.63 12.15 14.83
N LYS A 236 0.15 12.64 15.79
CA LYS A 236 0.02 14.02 16.28
C LYS A 236 0.20 15.03 15.15
N LEU A 237 1.25 14.87 14.33
CA LEU A 237 1.50 15.77 13.19
C LEU A 237 0.38 15.69 12.15
N PHE A 238 -0.13 14.49 11.85
CA PHE A 238 -1.26 14.33 10.94
C PHE A 238 -2.49 15.10 11.44
N GLN A 239 -2.79 15.01 12.74
CA GLN A 239 -3.91 15.72 13.33
C GLN A 239 -3.69 17.24 13.34
N GLU A 240 -2.55 17.72 13.87
CA GLU A 240 -2.27 19.15 13.99
C GLU A 240 -2.25 19.85 12.63
N GLN A 241 -1.64 19.22 11.62
CA GLN A 241 -1.59 19.76 10.27
C GLN A 241 -2.97 19.79 9.63
N ALA A 242 -3.76 18.71 9.73
CA ALA A 242 -5.13 18.70 9.22
C ALA A 242 -6.01 19.76 9.91
N GLU A 243 -5.98 19.84 11.24
CA GLU A 243 -6.74 20.83 12.01
C GLU A 243 -6.37 22.28 11.66
N SER A 244 -5.11 22.54 11.33
CA SER A 244 -4.65 23.89 10.97
C SER A 244 -5.31 24.42 9.69
N VAL A 245 -5.59 23.55 8.72
CA VAL A 245 -6.32 23.90 7.48
C VAL A 245 -7.70 24.46 7.81
N TYR A 246 -8.43 23.77 8.70
CA TYR A 246 -9.77 24.18 9.12
C TYR A 246 -9.78 25.43 10.00
N LYS A 247 -8.87 25.53 10.97
CA LYS A 247 -8.81 26.66 11.92
C LYS A 247 -8.48 27.98 11.25
N GLU A 248 -7.60 27.96 10.25
CA GLU A 248 -7.15 29.18 9.58
C GLU A 248 -8.11 29.65 8.49
N GLY A 249 -9.18 28.90 8.19
CA GLY A 249 -10.09 29.19 7.07
C GLY A 249 -9.38 29.23 5.71
N LYS A 250 -8.16 28.72 5.65
CA LYS A 250 -7.40 28.56 4.42
C LYS A 250 -7.97 27.33 3.74
N GLY A 251 -8.88 27.55 2.79
CA GLY A 251 -9.15 26.53 1.78
C GLY A 251 -7.82 26.02 1.21
N PHE A 252 -7.78 24.77 0.78
CA PHE A 252 -6.54 24.13 0.34
C PHE A 252 -5.85 24.98 -0.73
N CYS A 253 -4.71 25.55 -0.37
CA CYS A 253 -3.85 26.25 -1.31
C CYS A 253 -2.65 25.32 -1.48
N PRO A 254 -2.58 24.52 -2.55
CA PRO A 254 -1.51 23.57 -2.72
C PRO A 254 -0.18 24.32 -2.63
N ALA A 255 0.74 23.82 -1.80
CA ALA A 255 2.08 24.37 -1.74
C ALA A 255 2.64 24.40 -3.17
N ALA A 256 3.09 25.58 -3.62
CA ALA A 256 3.64 25.75 -4.95
C ALA A 256 4.76 24.71 -5.18
N ILE A 257 4.59 23.94 -6.26
CA ILE A 257 5.47 22.84 -6.69
C ILE A 257 6.86 23.37 -7.03
#